data_AF-A0A1B0UL35-F1
#
_entry.id   AF-A0A1B0UL35-F1
#
_cell.length_a   1.000
_cell.length_b   1.000
_cell.length_c   1.000
_cell.angle_alpha   90.00
_cell.angle_beta   90.00
_cell.angle_gamma   90.00
#
_symmetry.space_group_name_H-M   'P 1'
#
loop_
_entity.id
_entity.type
_entity.pdbx_description
1 polymer ?
#
loop_
_entity_poly.entity_id
_entity_poly.type
_entity_poly.pdbx_seq_one_letter_code
_entity_poly.pdbx_strand_id
1 'polypeptide(L)' 'MTRIKRGFVARKRRKKIINLAKGFVGSHSRIFIAANQQVMKSGRYSYFDRRKKKATSDLYG' A
#
# COMPACT_ATOMS: atom_id res chain seq x y z
N MET A 1 -23.06 12.13 26.45
CA MET A 1 -22.21 11.78 25.29
C MET A 1 -21.44 10.50 25.60
N THR A 2 -21.61 9.43 24.82
CA THR A 2 -21.05 8.09 25.12
C THR A 2 -19.76 7.82 24.34
N ARG A 3 -18.69 7.40 25.04
CA ARG A 3 -17.41 7.06 24.42
C ARG A 3 -17.45 5.67 23.79
N ILE A 4 -17.42 5.58 22.46
CA ILE A 4 -17.32 4.31 21.74
C ILE A 4 -15.83 3.88 21.64
N LYS A 5 -15.49 2.71 22.21
CA LYS A 5 -14.12 2.16 22.10
C LYS A 5 -13.84 1.62 20.70
N ARG A 6 -12.60 1.79 20.24
CA ARG A 6 -12.13 1.38 18.89
C ARG A 6 -11.98 -0.14 18.69
N GLY A 7 -11.96 -0.93 19.78
CA GLY A 7 -11.94 -2.40 19.74
C GLY A 7 -10.88 -3.01 18.79
N PHE A 8 -11.24 -4.10 18.11
CA PHE A 8 -10.36 -4.83 17.20
C PHE A 8 -10.12 -4.10 15.86
N VAL A 9 -10.93 -3.08 15.53
CA VAL A 9 -10.96 -2.45 14.19
C VAL A 9 -9.58 -1.92 13.81
N ALA A 10 -8.89 -1.27 14.75
CA ALA A 10 -7.54 -0.78 14.55
C ALA A 10 -6.53 -1.91 14.24
N ARG A 11 -6.66 -3.07 14.91
CA ARG A 11 -5.80 -4.24 14.68
C ARG A 11 -6.04 -4.84 13.30
N LYS A 12 -7.31 -4.98 12.87
CA LYS A 12 -7.62 -5.47 11.52
C LYS A 12 -7.09 -4.53 10.43
N ARG A 13 -7.22 -3.21 10.60
CA ARG A 13 -6.67 -2.22 9.66
C ARG A 13 -5.15 -2.36 9.50
N ARG A 14 -4.41 -2.45 10.62
CA ARG A 14 -2.95 -2.63 10.59
C ARG A 14 -2.55 -3.94 9.89
N LYS A 15 -3.22 -5.05 10.21
CA LYS A 15 -2.98 -6.34 9.54
C LYS A 15 -3.22 -6.27 8.03
N LYS A 16 -4.27 -5.58 7.57
CA LYS A 16 -4.54 -5.41 6.12
C LYS A 16 -3.36 -4.75 5.41
N ILE A 17 -2.81 -3.67 5.97
CA ILE A 17 -1.68 -2.95 5.36
C ILE A 17 -0.39 -3.78 5.38
N ILE A 18 -0.09 -4.45 6.51
CA ILE A 18 1.08 -5.34 6.59
C ILE A 18 0.95 -6.50 5.60
N ASN A 19 -0.25 -7.04 5.39
CA ASN A 19 -0.50 -8.08 4.39
C ASN A 19 -0.26 -7.59 2.96
N LEU A 20 -0.62 -6.34 2.64
CA LEU A 20 -0.33 -5.71 1.35
C LEU A 20 1.16 -5.43 1.16
N ALA A 21 1.87 -5.19 2.26
CA ALA A 21 3.31 -4.90 2.28
C ALA A 21 4.20 -6.15 2.33
N LYS A 22 3.61 -7.35 2.22
CA LYS A 22 4.38 -8.60 2.18
C LYS A 22 5.36 -8.59 1.00
N GLY A 23 6.57 -9.06 1.24
CA GLY A 23 7.65 -9.07 0.25
C GLY A 23 8.49 -7.80 0.23
N PHE A 24 8.09 -6.71 0.89
CA PHE A 24 8.98 -5.56 1.06
C PHE A 24 10.12 -5.86 2.05
N VAL A 25 11.28 -5.28 1.78
CA VAL A 25 12.51 -5.54 2.53
C VAL A 25 12.50 -4.79 3.88
N GLY A 26 12.99 -5.47 4.92
CA GLY A 26 13.25 -4.85 6.23
C GLY A 26 12.01 -4.28 6.93
N SER A 27 12.11 -3.04 7.38
CA SER A 27 11.06 -2.36 8.15
C SER A 27 9.76 -2.17 7.36
N HIS A 28 9.82 -2.12 6.03
CA HIS A 28 8.67 -1.88 5.16
C HIS A 28 7.67 -3.04 5.12
N SER A 29 8.02 -4.25 5.58
CA SER A 29 7.08 -5.38 5.71
C SER A 29 6.66 -5.67 7.15
N ARG A 30 7.30 -5.03 8.15
CA ARG A 30 7.10 -5.33 9.58
C ARG A 30 6.47 -4.17 10.35
N ILE A 31 6.90 -2.94 10.09
CA ILE A 31 6.47 -1.74 10.82
C ILE A 31 5.33 -1.06 10.06
N PHE A 32 4.17 -0.90 10.71
CA PHE A 32 2.97 -0.35 10.07
C PHE A 32 3.18 1.01 9.39
N ILE A 33 3.95 1.91 10.01
CA ILE A 33 4.19 3.26 9.47
C ILE A 33 4.98 3.18 8.17
N ALA A 34 6.13 2.48 8.18
CA ALA A 34 6.97 2.28 7.02
C ALA A 34 6.27 1.48 5.91
N ALA A 35 5.50 0.45 6.30
CA ALA A 35 4.68 -0.35 5.39
C ALA A 35 3.60 0.49 4.71
N ASN A 36 2.88 1.33 5.46
CA ASN A 36 1.84 2.18 4.92
C ASN A 36 2.42 3.19 3.91
N GLN A 37 3.55 3.83 4.24
CA GLN A 37 4.23 4.74 3.34
C GLN A 37 4.64 4.04 2.03
N GLN A 38 5.20 2.84 2.12
CA GLN A 38 5.63 2.07 0.96
C GLN A 38 4.45 1.59 0.09
N VAL A 39 3.35 1.13 0.72
CA VAL A 39 2.11 0.72 0.01
C VAL A 39 1.51 1.91 -0.74
N MET A 40 1.48 3.11 -0.14
CA MET A 40 0.98 4.30 -0.84
C MET A 40 1.85 4.68 -2.03
N LYS A 41 3.19 4.65 -1.87
CA LYS A 41 4.14 4.97 -2.95
C LYS A 41 4.05 3.97 -4.10
N SER A 42 4.03 2.68 -3.80
CA SER A 42 3.91 1.61 -4.81
C SER A 42 2.57 1.66 -5.56
N GLY A 43 1.46 1.96 -4.88
CA GLY A 43 0.17 2.17 -5.53
C GLY A 43 0.19 3.32 -6.55
N ARG A 44 0.84 4.44 -6.20
CA ARG A 44 1.04 5.56 -7.11
C ARG A 44 1.88 5.15 -8.33
N TYR A 45 3.02 4.49 -8.13
CA TYR A 45 3.86 4.05 -9.24
C TYR A 45 3.18 3.04 -10.15
N SER A 46 2.45 2.06 -9.60
CA SER A 46 1.67 1.11 -10.39
C SER A 46 0.67 1.79 -11.34
N TYR A 47 0.06 2.90 -10.92
CA TYR A 47 -0.79 3.68 -11.81
C TYR A 47 0.00 4.35 -12.94
N PHE A 48 1.12 5.00 -12.62
CA PHE A 48 1.97 5.64 -13.61
C PHE A 48 2.56 4.63 -14.60
N ASP A 49 3.04 3.49 -14.12
CA ASP A 49 3.68 2.46 -14.95
C ASP A 49 2.67 1.82 -15.91
N ARG A 50 1.42 1.61 -15.50
CA ARG A 50 0.35 1.18 -16.41
C ARG A 50 0.09 2.18 -17.53
N ARG A 51 0.09 3.48 -17.23
CA ARG A 51 -0.07 4.53 -18.26
C ARG A 51 1.14 4.60 -19.20
N LYS A 52 2.35 4.53 -18.65
CA LYS A 52 3.59 4.51 -19.43
C LYS A 52 3.63 3.31 -20.37
N LYS A 53 3.30 2.11 -19.88
CA LYS A 53 3.27 0.88 -20.69
C LYS A 53 2.35 1.03 -21.90
N LYS A 54 1.15 1.60 -21.69
CA LYS A 54 0.20 1.88 -22.77
C LYS A 54 0.77 2.91 -23.76
N ALA A 55 1.32 4.02 -23.27
CA ALA A 55 1.92 5.02 -24.16
C ALA A 55 3.11 4.48 -24.96
N THR A 56 3.95 3.63 -24.37
CA THR A 56 5.09 3.02 -25.08
C THR A 56 4.66 1.96 -26.07
N SER A 57 3.62 1.16 -25.79
CA SER A 57 3.14 0.18 -26.77
C SER A 57 2.58 0.86 -28.02
N ASP A 58 1.93 2.00 -27.84
CA ASP A 58 1.31 2.76 -28.93
C ASP A 58 2.35 3.55 -29.77
N LEU A 59 3.61 3.64 -29.32
CA LEU A 59 4.71 4.37 -30.00
C LEU A 59 5.63 3.47 -30.85
N TYR A 60 5.63 2.16 -30.61
CA TYR A 60 6.44 1.16 -31.33
C TYR A 60 5.59 0.15 -32.12
N GLY A 61 4.27 0.36 -32.18
CA GLY A 61 3.34 -0.32 -33.09
C GLY A 61 2.92 0.63 -34.19
#